data_AF-A0A351QWI5-F1
#
_entry.id   AF-A0A351QWI5-F1
#
_cell.length_a   1.000
_cell.length_b   1.000
_cell.length_c   1.000
_cell.angle_alpha   90.00
_cell.angle_beta   90.00
_cell.angle_gamma   90.00
#
_symmetry.space_group_name_H-M   'P 1'
#
loop_
_entity.id
_entity.type
_entity.pdbx_description
1 polymer ?
#
loop_
_entity_poly.entity_id
_entity_poly.type
_entity_poly.pdbx_seq_one_letter_code
_entity_poly.pdbx_strand_id
1 'polypeptide(L)'
;MKKVLFMLSSMNIGGVEKSLLSLLSAIPKDKYNVTILLLEKKGGFLEYLPQWVKVEETNWFQDIKPILMDSPYETIKSYIKKRKYHKILGFSYSYFKSKKSNDRYIYYKNILKSIPMNMKE
;
A
#
# COMPACT_ATOMS: atom_id res chain seq x y z
N MET A 1 24.25 2.62 13.07
CA MET A 1 23.50 1.87 12.04
C MET A 1 22.52 2.80 11.33
N LYS A 2 22.51 2.80 10.00
CA LYS A 2 21.52 3.56 9.20
C LYS A 2 20.25 2.73 9.02
N LYS A 3 19.07 3.37 9.05
CA LYS A 3 17.78 2.71 8.82
C LYS A 3 17.39 2.83 7.35
N VAL A 4 16.95 1.73 6.73
CA VAL A 4 16.49 1.69 5.34
C VAL A 4 15.15 0.98 5.28
N LEU A 5 14.19 1.57 4.57
CA LEU A 5 12.87 1.01 4.34
C LEU A 5 12.68 0.75 2.85
N PHE A 6 12.35 -0.49 2.49
CA PHE A 6 11.83 -0.83 1.17
C PHE A 6 10.33 -1.08 1.27
N MET A 7 9.54 -0.40 0.45
CA MET A 7 8.09 -0.60 0.40
C MET A 7 7.70 -1.27 -0.92
N LEU A 8 7.00 -2.41 -0.84
CA LEU A 8 6.57 -3.19 -1.99
C LEU A 8 5.11 -3.61 -1.85
N SER A 9 4.45 -3.90 -2.97
CA SER A 9 3.09 -4.42 -2.93
C SER A 9 3.01 -5.85 -2.38
N SER A 10 3.96 -6.70 -2.76
CA SER A 10 4.05 -8.11 -2.37
C SER A 10 5.44 -8.65 -2.74
N MET A 11 5.78 -9.87 -2.33
CA MET A 11 6.99 -10.60 -2.79
C MET A 11 6.62 -11.69 -3.80
N ASN A 12 5.85 -11.35 -4.82
CA ASN A 12 5.55 -12.27 -5.92
C ASN A 12 6.81 -12.53 -6.76
N ILE A 13 6.77 -13.55 -7.62
CA ILE A 13 7.88 -13.83 -8.53
C ILE A 13 7.87 -12.79 -9.65
N GLY A 14 8.80 -11.84 -9.57
CA GLY A 14 8.91 -10.72 -10.49
C GLY A 14 10.32 -10.13 -10.54
N GLY A 15 10.56 -9.25 -11.52
CA GLY A 15 11.87 -8.64 -11.74
C GLY A 15 12.28 -7.66 -10.63
N VAL A 16 11.32 -6.92 -10.07
CA VAL A 16 11.56 -5.97 -8.98
C VAL A 16 11.94 -6.72 -7.70
N GLU A 17 11.19 -7.75 -7.37
CA GLU A 17 11.38 -8.57 -6.18
C GLU A 17 12.69 -9.37 -6.26
N LYS A 18 13.02 -9.91 -7.44
CA LYS A 18 14.33 -10.55 -7.68
C LYS A 18 15.49 -9.56 -7.51
N SER A 19 15.33 -8.34 -8.02
CA SER A 19 16.35 -7.29 -7.87
C SER A 19 16.52 -6.88 -6.41
N LEU A 20 15.44 -6.82 -5.63
CA LEU A 20 15.49 -6.57 -4.19
C LEU A 20 16.29 -7.68 -3.48
N LEU A 21 16.01 -8.96 -3.76
CA LEU A 21 16.78 -10.06 -3.17
C LEU A 21 18.27 -9.95 -3.48
N SER A 22 18.62 -9.62 -4.73
CA SER A 22 20.01 -9.40 -5.14
C SER A 22 20.64 -8.17 -4.48
N LEU A 23 19.86 -7.13 -4.18
CA LEU A 23 20.34 -5.96 -3.45
C LEU A 23 20.59 -6.31 -1.98
N LEU A 24 19.68 -7.05 -1.36
CA LEU A 24 19.81 -7.47 0.04
C LEU A 24 21.05 -8.37 0.25
N SER A 25 21.41 -9.20 -0.73
CA SER A 25 22.64 -10.01 -0.62
C SER A 25 23.93 -9.18 -0.71
N ALA A 26 23.88 -7.97 -1.29
CA ALA A 26 25.02 -7.06 -1.42
C ALA A 26 25.11 -6.02 -0.28
N ILE A 27 24.01 -5.79 0.46
CA ILE A 27 23.99 -4.80 1.55
C ILE A 27 24.76 -5.33 2.78
N PRO A 28 25.70 -4.54 3.35
CA PRO A 28 26.38 -4.90 4.59
C PRO A 28 25.41 -4.87 5.79
N LYS A 29 25.03 -6.04 6.30
CA LYS A 29 24.07 -6.22 7.40
C LYS A 29 24.51 -5.57 8.73
N ASP A 30 25.81 -5.36 8.92
CA ASP A 30 26.41 -4.68 10.07
C ASP A 30 26.21 -3.16 10.04
N LYS A 31 25.99 -2.59 8.85
CA LYS A 31 25.86 -1.12 8.66
C LYS A 31 24.40 -0.66 8.60
N TYR A 32 23.49 -1.53 8.14
CA TYR A 32 22.12 -1.18 7.82
C TYR A 32 21.10 -2.00 8.59
N ASN A 33 20.12 -1.32 9.18
CA ASN A 33 18.90 -1.91 9.68
C ASN A 33 17.83 -1.81 8.59
N VAL A 34 17.56 -2.92 7.91
CA VAL A 34 16.64 -2.97 6.77
C VAL A 34 15.27 -3.46 7.21
N THR A 35 14.24 -2.72 6.85
CA THR A 35 12.84 -3.11 6.95
C THR A 35 12.23 -3.20 5.55
N ILE A 36 11.50 -4.27 5.28
CA ILE A 36 10.63 -4.42 4.12
C ILE A 36 9.19 -4.27 4.60
N LEU A 37 8.50 -3.24 4.13
CA LEU A 37 7.09 -3.01 4.37
C LEU A 37 6.29 -3.47 3.15
N LEU A 38 5.47 -4.50 3.32
CA LEU A 38 4.63 -5.07 2.28
C LEU A 38 3.20 -4.55 2.40
N LEU A 39 2.58 -4.19 1.28
CA LEU A 39 1.16 -3.89 1.24
C LEU A 39 0.31 -5.14 1.50
N GLU A 40 0.76 -6.27 0.94
CA GLU A 40 0.21 -7.60 1.18
C GLU A 40 1.38 -8.56 1.41
N LYS A 41 1.42 -9.22 2.57
CA LYS A 41 2.46 -10.19 2.91
C LYS A 41 2.16 -11.53 2.25
N LYS A 42 2.39 -11.58 0.93
CA LYS A 42 2.23 -12.76 0.08
C LYS A 42 3.32 -12.85 -1.00
N GLY A 43 3.40 -14.02 -1.62
CA GLY A 43 4.17 -14.28 -2.84
C GLY A 43 5.33 -15.25 -2.65
N GLY A 44 5.78 -15.84 -3.76
CA GLY A 44 6.76 -16.93 -3.76
C GLY A 44 8.18 -16.55 -3.34
N PHE A 45 8.53 -15.27 -3.34
CA PHE A 45 9.85 -14.81 -2.89
C PHE A 45 9.91 -14.42 -1.41
N LEU A 46 8.81 -14.54 -0.66
CA LEU A 46 8.80 -14.26 0.78
C LEU A 46 9.80 -15.12 1.56
N GLU A 47 9.85 -16.42 1.26
CA GLU A 47 10.69 -17.38 1.98
C GLU A 47 12.19 -17.20 1.71
N TYR A 48 12.54 -16.50 0.62
CA TYR A 48 13.91 -16.19 0.24
C TYR A 48 14.43 -14.90 0.88
N LEU A 49 13.59 -14.19 1.64
CA LEU A 49 14.02 -13.01 2.38
C LEU A 49 15.03 -13.42 3.47
N PRO A 50 16.20 -12.75 3.56
CA PRO A 50 17.16 -13.06 4.60
C PRO A 50 16.60 -12.84 6.01
N GLN A 51 16.91 -13.74 6.95
CA GLN A 51 16.42 -13.68 8.34
C GLN A 51 16.81 -12.39 9.08
N TRP A 52 17.87 -11.71 8.66
CA TRP A 52 18.34 -10.47 9.28
C TRP A 52 17.49 -9.25 8.88
N VAL A 53 16.60 -9.37 7.88
CA VAL A 53 15.73 -8.30 7.41
C VAL A 53 14.40 -8.34 8.17
N LYS A 54 13.96 -7.18 8.66
CA LYS A 54 12.64 -7.05 9.28
C LYS A 54 11.56 -7.00 8.20
N VAL A 55 10.48 -7.78 8.35
CA VAL A 55 9.36 -7.79 7.40
C VAL A 55 8.08 -7.40 8.12
N GLU A 56 7.43 -6.34 7.63
CA GLU A 56 6.18 -5.80 8.16
C GLU A 56 5.10 -5.77 7.06
N GLU A 57 3.82 -5.84 7.47
CA GLU A 57 2.67 -5.69 6.57
C GLU A 57 1.85 -4.47 6.97
N THR A 58 1.38 -3.71 5.98
CA THR A 58 0.47 -2.59 6.25
C THR A 58 -0.92 -3.10 6.62
N ASN A 59 -1.49 -2.59 7.71
CA ASN A 59 -2.86 -2.91 8.12
C ASN A 59 -3.94 -2.14 7.34
N TRP A 60 -3.59 -0.99 6.75
CA TRP A 60 -4.54 -0.11 6.06
C TRP A 60 -4.77 -0.47 4.58
N PHE A 61 -3.87 -1.22 3.95
CA PHE A 61 -3.96 -1.47 2.51
C PHE A 61 -5.19 -2.30 2.14
N GLN A 62 -5.54 -3.29 2.97
CA GLN A 62 -6.71 -4.16 2.74
C GLN A 62 -8.03 -3.37 2.70
N ASP A 63 -8.12 -2.27 3.44
CA ASP A 63 -9.31 -1.41 3.44
C ASP A 63 -9.40 -0.52 2.20
N ILE A 64 -8.26 -0.05 1.67
CA ILE A 64 -8.23 0.85 0.52
C ILE A 64 -8.19 0.12 -0.82
N LYS A 65 -7.63 -1.08 -0.86
CA LYS A 65 -7.43 -1.85 -2.10
C LYS A 65 -8.73 -2.03 -2.89
N PRO A 66 -9.87 -2.44 -2.29
CA PRO A 66 -11.14 -2.53 -3.00
C PRO A 66 -11.59 -1.18 -3.57
N ILE A 67 -11.41 -0.09 -2.82
CA ILE A 67 -11.77 1.26 -3.28
C ILE A 67 -10.94 1.70 -4.50
N LEU A 68 -9.70 1.22 -4.61
CA LEU A 68 -8.80 1.54 -5.72
C LEU A 68 -9.04 0.66 -6.95
N MET A 69 -9.43 -0.60 -6.75
CA MET A 69 -9.54 -1.60 -7.81
C MET A 69 -10.97 -1.78 -8.33
N ASP A 70 -11.97 -1.63 -7.47
CA ASP A 70 -13.36 -1.87 -7.82
C ASP A 70 -13.95 -0.71 -8.63
N SER A 71 -15.04 -0.99 -9.34
CA SER A 71 -15.81 0.06 -10.00
C SER A 71 -16.41 1.03 -8.95
N PRO A 72 -16.71 2.28 -9.33
CA PRO A 72 -17.35 3.25 -8.43
C PRO A 72 -18.66 2.72 -7.83
N TYR A 73 -19.44 1.96 -8.61
CA TYR A 73 -20.68 1.34 -8.17
C TYR A 73 -20.45 0.33 -7.05
N GLU A 74 -19.50 -0.59 -7.22
CA GLU A 74 -19.15 -1.59 -6.20
C GLU A 74 -18.57 -0.95 -4.94
N THR A 75 -17.79 0.12 -5.10
CA THR A 75 -17.29 0.91 -3.97
C THR A 75 -18.43 1.54 -3.17
N ILE A 76 -19.41 2.16 -3.83
CA ILE A 76 -20.58 2.75 -3.17
C ILE A 76 -21.40 1.67 -2.46
N LYS A 77 -21.65 0.54 -3.13
CA LYS A 77 -22.35 -0.62 -2.55
C LYS A 77 -21.62 -1.14 -1.30
N SER A 78 -20.30 -1.20 -1.33
CA SER A 78 -19.46 -1.57 -0.18
C SER A 78 -19.60 -0.58 0.98
N TYR A 79 -19.63 0.73 0.71
CA TYR A 79 -19.87 1.73 1.75
C TYR A 79 -21.27 1.62 2.37
N ILE A 80 -22.30 1.35 1.57
CA ILE A 80 -23.66 1.10 2.07
C ILE A 80 -23.68 -0.14 2.97
N LYS A 81 -23.10 -1.26 2.51
CA LYS A 81 -23.01 -2.51 3.29
C LYS A 81 -22.26 -2.32 4.61
N LYS A 82 -21.21 -1.49 4.62
CA LYS A 82 -20.41 -1.16 5.80
C LYS A 82 -20.99 -0.01 6.64
N ARG A 83 -22.18 0.52 6.30
CA ARG A 83 -22.84 1.69 6.94
C ARG A 83 -21.97 2.97 6.98
N LYS A 84 -21.05 3.12 6.04
CA LYS A 84 -20.11 4.26 5.93
C LYS A 84 -20.65 5.37 5.01
N TYR A 85 -21.87 5.86 5.27
CA TYR A 85 -22.55 6.81 4.39
C TYR A 85 -21.80 8.13 4.20
N HIS A 86 -21.12 8.62 5.24
CA HIS A 86 -20.29 9.82 5.19
C HIS A 86 -19.15 9.73 4.15
N LYS A 87 -18.67 8.52 3.82
CA LYS A 87 -17.63 8.33 2.79
C LYS A 87 -18.18 8.40 1.37
N ILE A 88 -19.47 8.13 1.17
CA ILE A 88 -20.12 8.10 -0.16
C ILE A 88 -20.09 9.49 -0.78
N LEU A 89 -20.51 10.52 -0.03
CA LEU A 89 -20.55 11.90 -0.54
C LEU A 89 -19.16 12.39 -0.98
N GLY A 90 -18.15 12.17 -0.13
CA GLY A 90 -16.77 12.54 -0.44
C GLY A 90 -16.25 11.77 -1.65
N PHE A 91 -16.48 10.46 -1.70
CA PHE A 91 -16.07 9.60 -2.82
C PHE A 91 -16.68 10.07 -4.14
N SER A 92 -18.02 10.20 -4.21
CA SER A 92 -18.74 10.63 -5.40
C SER A 92 -18.27 12.00 -5.88
N TYR A 93 -18.17 12.99 -4.97
CA TYR A 93 -17.66 14.32 -5.31
C TYR A 93 -16.24 14.25 -5.89
N SER A 94 -15.34 13.50 -5.26
CA SER A 94 -13.96 13.35 -5.72
C SER A 94 -13.86 12.67 -7.09
N TYR A 95 -14.71 11.67 -7.36
CA TYR A 95 -14.75 10.93 -8.61
C TYR A 95 -15.26 11.80 -9.77
N PHE A 96 -16.38 12.53 -9.57
CA PHE A 96 -16.89 13.45 -10.59
C PHE A 96 -15.91 14.60 -10.84
N LYS A 97 -15.29 15.13 -9.78
CA LYS A 97 -14.28 16.18 -9.91
C LYS A 97 -13.04 15.69 -10.67
N SER A 98 -12.51 14.50 -10.36
CA SER A 98 -11.35 13.93 -11.06
C SER A 98 -11.66 13.67 -12.54
N LYS A 99 -12.89 13.24 -12.86
CA LYS A 99 -13.32 13.03 -14.24
C LYS A 99 -13.43 14.35 -15.02
N LYS A 100 -13.93 15.41 -14.38
CA LYS A 100 -14.05 16.74 -14.99
C LYS A 100 -12.71 17.44 -15.17
N SER A 101 -11.80 17.31 -14.21
CA SER A 101 -10.48 17.96 -14.24
C SER A 101 -9.41 17.11 -14.95
N ASN A 102 -9.74 15.89 -15.35
CA ASN A 102 -8.79 14.87 -15.83
C ASN A 102 -7.61 14.64 -14.86
N ASP A 103 -7.83 14.88 -13.57
CA ASP A 103 -6.80 14.78 -12.53
C ASP A 103 -7.16 13.67 -11.53
N ARG A 104 -6.53 12.50 -11.71
CA ARG A 104 -6.69 11.35 -10.81
C ARG A 104 -6.12 11.59 -9.42
N TYR A 105 -5.24 12.58 -9.22
CA TYR A 105 -4.72 12.90 -7.90
C TYR A 105 -5.83 13.31 -6.94
N ILE A 106 -6.86 14.01 -7.42
CA ILE A 106 -8.03 14.42 -6.61
C ILE A 106 -8.76 13.20 -6.03
N TYR A 107 -8.90 12.15 -6.84
CA TYR A 107 -9.51 10.89 -6.44
C TYR A 107 -8.67 10.20 -5.36
N TYR A 108 -7.38 10.00 -5.62
CA TYR A 108 -6.47 9.36 -4.66
C TYR A 108 -6.36 10.16 -3.35
N LYS A 109 -6.22 11.47 -3.42
CA LYS A 109 -6.14 12.35 -2.25
C LYS A 109 -7.34 12.14 -1.32
N ASN A 110 -8.54 11.93 -1.87
CA ASN A 110 -9.72 11.69 -1.05
C ASN A 110 -9.72 10.30 -0.40
N ILE A 111 -9.31 9.26 -1.11
CA ILE A 111 -9.24 7.88 -0.60
C ILE A 111 -8.19 7.76 0.51
N LEU A 112 -7.01 8.33 0.27
CA LEU A 112 -5.86 8.26 1.17
C LEU A 112 -6.08 9.03 2.48
N LYS A 113 -7.08 9.94 2.57
CA LYS A 113 -7.46 10.59 3.85
C LYS A 113 -7.85 9.61 4.94
N SER A 114 -8.30 8.41 4.57
CA SER A 114 -8.68 7.39 5.54
C SER A 114 -7.52 6.53 6.04
N ILE A 115 -6.31 6.72 5.49
CA ILE A 115 -5.11 6.09 6.02
C ILE A 115 -4.70 6.86 7.27
N PRO A 116 -4.49 6.16 8.41
CA PRO A 116 -4.00 6.82 9.61
C PRO A 116 -2.63 7.42 9.30
N MET A 117 -2.52 8.73 9.42
CA MET A 117 -1.23 9.40 9.41
C MET A 117 -0.63 9.08 10.78
N ASN A 118 0.20 8.04 10.86
CA ASN A 118 0.96 7.74 12.06
C ASN A 118 1.98 8.88 12.26
N MET A 119 1.53 9.98 12.87
CA MET A 119 2.40 10.87 13.62
C MET A 119 2.72 10.15 14.93
N LYS A 120 3.61 9.16 14.87
CA LYS A 120 4.31 8.73 16.07
C LYS A 120 5.63 9.49 16.07
N GLU A 121 5.72 10.44 16.99
CA GLU A 121 6.97 11.04 17.48
C GLU A 121 7.95 9.95 17.96
#